data_AF-A0A5B6ZZ75-F1
#
_entry.id   AF-A0A5B6ZZ75-F1
#
_cell.length_a   1.000
_cell.length_b   1.000
_cell.length_c   1.000
_cell.angle_alpha   90.00
_cell.angle_beta   90.00
_cell.angle_gamma   90.00
#
_symmetry.space_group_name_H-M   'P 1'
#
loop_
_entity.id
_entity.type
_entity.pdbx_description
1 polymer ?
#
loop_
_entity_poly.entity_id
_entity_poly.type
_entity_poly.pdbx_seq_one_letter_code
_entity_poly.pdbx_strand_id
1 'polypeptide(L)'
;MLQATCSFFRQPANFAPDHELSLSELAALDMCQKRAIFKPMTAEERQDLKQRCGGSWKLVLRFLLAGEACSRREKSHAIAGPGHSIAVTSKGVVYSFGSNSSGQLGHGTTEEEWQPRQIRSLQGIRIIQAAAGAGRTMLISDAGHVYAFGKDSFGEAEYGVQGSKLVTTPQLVESLKNIFVVQAAIGNFFTAVLSREGRVYTFSWGNDARLGHQTEPNDLEPHPLLGALENIPVVQIAAGYCYLLALACQPTGMSVYSVGCGLGGKLGHGTRTDEKYPRLIEQFQTLNLQPVVVASWCLACCSSGEGWKGLHMGLGSLWVLGSWERRV
;
A
#
# COMPACT_ATOMS: atom_id res chain seq x y z
N MET A 1 -31.06 -30.00 29.70
CA MET A 1 -29.77 -29.27 29.75
C MET A 1 -29.07 -29.55 28.43
N LEU A 2 -29.20 -28.67 27.43
CA LEU A 2 -28.65 -28.87 26.10
C LEU A 2 -27.27 -28.19 26.03
N GLN A 3 -26.21 -28.99 25.99
CA GLN A 3 -24.84 -28.52 25.82
C GLN A 3 -24.54 -28.41 24.32
N ALA A 4 -24.47 -27.18 23.80
CA ALA A 4 -24.00 -26.94 22.44
C ALA A 4 -22.46 -27.00 22.42
N THR A 5 -21.89 -28.13 22.04
CA THR A 5 -20.45 -28.23 21.76
C THR A 5 -20.19 -27.89 20.30
N CYS A 6 -19.75 -26.66 20.05
CA CYS A 6 -19.15 -26.29 18.77
C CYS A 6 -17.68 -26.75 18.77
N SER A 7 -17.28 -27.54 17.77
CA SER A 7 -15.92 -28.09 17.62
C SER A 7 -14.81 -27.02 17.57
N PHE A 8 -15.19 -25.75 17.37
CA PHE A 8 -14.33 -24.57 17.36
C PHE A 8 -13.75 -24.19 18.75
N PHE A 9 -14.43 -24.53 19.85
CA PHE A 9 -14.03 -24.16 21.22
C PHE A 9 -13.28 -25.28 21.98
N ARG A 10 -12.47 -26.08 21.30
CA ARG A 10 -11.71 -27.17 21.95
C ARG A 10 -10.65 -26.70 22.94
N GLN A 11 -10.33 -25.40 22.98
CA GLN A 11 -9.44 -24.79 23.98
C GLN A 11 -10.19 -23.70 24.74
N PRO A 12 -10.03 -23.62 26.08
CA PRO A 12 -10.66 -22.56 26.88
C PRO A 12 -10.16 -21.19 26.41
N ALA A 13 -11.09 -20.28 26.14
CA ALA A 13 -10.77 -18.89 25.85
C ALA A 13 -10.21 -18.24 27.12
N ASN A 14 -8.96 -17.75 27.09
CA ASN A 14 -8.29 -17.11 28.23
C ASN A 14 -8.72 -15.65 28.40
N PHE A 15 -10.02 -15.35 28.36
CA PHE A 15 -10.54 -14.00 28.59
C PHE A 15 -11.80 -14.05 29.44
N ALA A 16 -11.99 -13.00 30.25
CA ALA A 16 -13.22 -12.82 31.03
C ALA A 16 -14.42 -12.65 30.07
N PRO A 17 -15.59 -13.24 30.37
CA PRO A 17 -16.77 -13.07 29.53
C PRO A 17 -17.21 -11.60 29.55
N ASP A 18 -17.02 -10.91 28.42
CA ASP A 18 -17.63 -9.61 28.18
C ASP A 18 -19.08 -9.85 27.76
N HIS A 19 -20.02 -9.59 28.68
CA HIS A 19 -21.45 -9.85 28.48
C HIS A 19 -22.11 -8.90 27.46
N GLU A 20 -21.40 -7.89 26.96
CA GLU A 20 -21.91 -6.94 25.97
C GLU A 20 -21.73 -7.39 24.51
N LEU A 21 -20.82 -8.34 24.24
CA LEU A 21 -20.51 -8.78 22.88
C LEU A 21 -21.22 -10.10 22.53
N SER A 22 -21.82 -10.15 21.33
CA SER A 22 -22.34 -11.41 20.80
C SER A 22 -21.23 -12.46 20.63
N LEU A 23 -21.56 -13.75 20.70
CA LEU A 23 -20.60 -14.85 20.49
C LEU A 23 -19.83 -14.71 19.16
N SER A 24 -20.49 -14.21 18.11
CA SER A 24 -19.87 -13.97 16.80
C SER A 24 -18.82 -12.85 16.81
N GLU A 25 -19.04 -11.80 17.62
CA GLU A 25 -18.11 -10.69 17.78
C GLU A 25 -16.88 -11.13 18.61
N LEU A 26 -17.11 -11.93 19.66
CA LEU A 26 -16.01 -12.51 20.46
C LEU A 26 -15.13 -13.43 19.62
N ALA A 27 -15.73 -14.30 18.79
CA ALA A 27 -14.98 -15.16 17.88
C ALA A 27 -14.17 -14.35 16.86
N ALA A 28 -14.76 -13.29 16.30
CA ALA A 28 -14.05 -12.41 15.37
C ALA A 28 -12.87 -11.70 16.05
N LEU A 29 -13.03 -11.22 17.29
CA LEU A 29 -11.97 -10.61 18.06
C LEU A 29 -10.81 -11.58 18.35
N ASP A 30 -11.11 -12.82 18.76
CA ASP A 30 -10.10 -13.86 18.96
C ASP A 30 -9.31 -14.14 17.66
N MET A 31 -9.99 -14.19 16.52
CA MET A 31 -9.35 -14.33 15.22
C MET A 31 -8.47 -13.12 14.87
N CYS A 32 -8.89 -11.89 15.17
CA CYS A 32 -8.07 -10.69 15.00
C CYS A 32 -6.79 -10.75 15.86
N GLN A 33 -6.90 -11.16 17.13
CA GLN A 33 -5.78 -11.23 18.09
C GLN A 33 -4.66 -12.17 17.65
N LYS A 34 -4.97 -13.17 16.83
CA LYS A 34 -3.98 -14.12 16.27
C LYS A 34 -3.15 -13.53 15.13
N ARG A 35 -3.54 -12.38 14.55
CA ARG A 35 -2.88 -11.80 13.38
C ARG A 35 -1.70 -10.91 13.76
N ALA A 36 -0.60 -11.05 13.01
CA ALA A 36 0.66 -10.37 13.28
C ALA A 36 0.54 -8.83 13.30
N ILE A 37 -0.34 -8.26 12.48
CA ILE A 37 -0.56 -6.81 12.42
C ILE A 37 -1.34 -6.29 13.62
N PHE A 38 -2.29 -7.09 14.12
CA PHE A 38 -3.24 -6.68 15.15
C PHE A 38 -2.74 -6.98 16.57
N LYS A 39 -1.96 -8.05 16.72
CA LYS A 39 -1.35 -8.47 17.99
C LYS A 39 -0.58 -7.34 18.71
N PRO A 40 0.30 -6.55 18.06
CA PRO A 40 1.05 -5.49 18.72
C PRO A 40 0.26 -4.20 18.95
N MET A 41 -1.01 -4.11 18.51
CA MET A 41 -1.80 -2.88 18.69
C MET A 41 -2.22 -2.67 20.15
N THR A 42 -2.23 -1.42 20.60
CA THR A 42 -2.78 -1.03 21.92
C THR A 42 -4.30 -1.17 21.95
N ALA A 43 -4.90 -1.08 23.15
CA ALA A 43 -6.36 -1.15 23.27
C ALA A 43 -7.05 0.01 22.54
N GLU A 44 -6.48 1.21 22.61
CA GLU A 44 -6.96 2.42 21.95
C GLU A 44 -6.91 2.27 20.43
N GLU A 45 -5.80 1.78 19.89
CA GLU A 45 -5.63 1.56 18.45
C GLU A 45 -6.63 0.52 17.91
N ARG A 46 -6.87 -0.55 18.67
CA ARG A 46 -7.85 -1.58 18.30
C ARG A 46 -9.27 -1.02 18.28
N GLN A 47 -9.59 -0.13 19.23
CA GLN A 47 -10.89 0.52 19.29
C GLN A 47 -11.07 1.56 18.17
N ASP A 48 -10.04 2.35 17.83
CA ASP A 48 -10.04 3.25 16.67
C ASP A 48 -10.30 2.46 15.37
N LEU A 49 -9.56 1.36 15.17
CA LEU A 49 -9.74 0.49 14.02
C LEU A 49 -11.17 -0.09 13.97
N LYS A 50 -11.71 -0.52 15.11
CA LYS A 50 -13.09 -1.01 15.19
C LYS A 50 -14.09 0.06 14.75
N GLN A 51 -13.96 1.29 15.24
CA GLN A 51 -14.87 2.39 14.85
C GLN A 51 -14.78 2.68 13.35
N ARG A 52 -13.57 2.75 12.78
CA ARG A 52 -13.36 3.00 11.35
C ARG A 52 -13.88 1.86 10.45
N CYS A 53 -13.84 0.62 10.93
CA CYS A 53 -14.46 -0.51 10.24
C CYS A 53 -16.00 -0.55 10.38
N GLY A 54 -16.64 0.37 11.12
CA GLY A 54 -18.09 0.39 11.33
C GLY A 54 -18.57 -0.22 12.64
N GLY A 55 -17.71 -0.28 13.66
CA GLY A 55 -18.06 -0.67 15.02
C GLY A 55 -18.13 -2.17 15.31
N SER A 56 -17.69 -3.04 14.38
CA SER A 56 -17.79 -4.51 14.49
C SER A 56 -16.44 -5.20 14.30
N TRP A 57 -16.12 -6.14 15.19
CA TRP A 57 -14.93 -6.99 15.08
C TRP A 57 -14.99 -7.92 13.86
N LYS A 58 -16.18 -8.28 13.38
CA LYS A 58 -16.32 -9.01 12.10
C LYS A 58 -15.83 -8.17 10.92
N LEU A 59 -16.10 -6.86 10.94
CA LEU A 59 -15.64 -5.94 9.90
C LEU A 59 -14.12 -5.66 10.02
N VAL A 60 -13.60 -5.59 11.24
CA VAL A 60 -12.14 -5.55 11.48
C VAL A 60 -11.47 -6.82 10.95
N LEU A 61 -12.02 -8.00 11.24
CA LEU A 61 -11.48 -9.26 10.74
C LEU A 61 -11.49 -9.30 9.22
N ARG A 62 -12.57 -8.83 8.58
CA ARG A 62 -12.66 -8.69 7.12
C ARG A 62 -11.58 -7.77 6.56
N PHE A 63 -11.35 -6.62 7.19
CA PHE A 63 -10.29 -5.69 6.82
C PHE A 63 -8.91 -6.35 6.90
N LEU A 64 -8.59 -7.03 8.01
CA LEU A 64 -7.31 -7.71 8.20
C LEU A 64 -7.10 -8.82 7.16
N LEU A 65 -8.12 -9.64 6.91
CA LEU A 65 -8.09 -10.71 5.91
C LEU A 65 -7.85 -10.16 4.49
N ALA A 66 -8.52 -9.06 4.15
CA ALA A 66 -8.32 -8.41 2.86
C ALA A 66 -6.93 -7.81 2.71
N GLY A 67 -6.41 -7.15 3.75
CA GLY A 67 -5.04 -6.63 3.78
C GLY A 67 -3.99 -7.74 3.61
N GLU A 68 -4.19 -8.89 4.26
CA GLU A 68 -3.32 -10.06 4.09
C GLU A 68 -3.39 -10.67 2.69
N ALA A 69 -4.58 -10.74 2.09
CA ALA A 69 -4.74 -11.21 0.71
C ALA A 69 -3.99 -10.31 -0.28
N CYS A 70 -3.93 -9.00 -0.01
CA CYS A 70 -3.20 -8.03 -0.82
C CYS A 70 -1.68 -8.02 -0.52
N SER A 71 -1.27 -8.39 0.69
CA SER A 71 0.11 -8.28 1.16
C SER A 71 0.88 -9.59 0.99
N ARG A 72 1.92 -9.61 0.14
CA ARG A 72 2.78 -10.78 -0.08
C ARG A 72 3.85 -11.00 1.01
N ARG A 73 3.55 -10.72 2.29
CA ARG A 73 4.57 -10.61 3.37
C ARG A 73 5.41 -11.86 3.62
N GLU A 74 4.88 -13.04 3.33
CA GLU A 74 5.53 -14.32 3.61
C GLU A 74 6.07 -15.02 2.35
N LYS A 75 5.96 -14.38 1.19
CA LYS A 75 6.39 -14.94 -0.08
C LYS A 75 7.51 -14.10 -0.67
N SER A 76 8.43 -14.77 -1.36
CA SER A 76 9.39 -14.05 -2.20
C SER A 76 8.64 -13.27 -3.27
N HIS A 77 9.05 -12.03 -3.53
CA HIS A 77 8.45 -11.16 -4.53
C HIS A 77 9.50 -10.33 -5.24
N ALA A 78 9.15 -9.87 -6.44
CA ALA A 78 10.00 -9.02 -7.25
C ALA A 78 9.23 -7.77 -7.66
N ILE A 79 9.93 -6.64 -7.68
CA ILE A 79 9.43 -5.33 -8.07
C ILE A 79 10.28 -4.87 -9.23
N ALA A 80 9.63 -4.45 -10.31
CA ALA A 80 10.26 -3.79 -11.43
C ALA A 80 9.99 -2.29 -11.33
N GLY A 81 11.05 -1.50 -11.33
CA GLY A 81 10.99 -0.05 -11.50
C GLY A 81 11.53 0.37 -12.86
N PRO A 82 11.46 1.68 -13.20
CA PRO A 82 12.14 2.22 -14.36
C PRO A 82 13.66 2.03 -14.22
N GLY A 83 14.21 1.09 -15.00
CA GLY A 83 15.65 0.84 -15.11
C GLY A 83 16.28 -0.01 -14.00
N HIS A 84 15.56 -0.42 -12.96
CA HIS A 84 16.11 -1.29 -11.90
C HIS A 84 15.06 -2.27 -11.37
N SER A 85 15.51 -3.33 -10.73
CA SER A 85 14.68 -4.39 -10.17
C SER A 85 15.10 -4.70 -8.75
N ILE A 86 14.12 -5.10 -7.93
CA ILE A 86 14.31 -5.48 -6.53
C ILE A 86 13.68 -6.84 -6.33
N ALA A 87 14.38 -7.76 -5.68
CA ALA A 87 13.84 -9.02 -5.23
C ALA A 87 13.91 -9.11 -3.71
N VAL A 88 12.80 -9.43 -3.07
CA VAL A 88 12.69 -9.68 -1.63
C VAL A 88 12.40 -11.16 -1.43
N THR A 89 13.22 -11.82 -0.63
CA THR A 89 13.04 -13.25 -0.29
C THR A 89 11.98 -13.44 0.80
N SER A 90 11.48 -14.67 0.99
CA SER A 90 10.58 -14.99 2.11
C SER A 90 11.16 -14.71 3.50
N LYS A 91 12.49 -14.68 3.62
CA LYS A 91 13.23 -14.30 4.84
C LYS A 91 13.41 -12.79 5.00
N GLY A 92 12.97 -11.99 4.02
CA GLY A 92 13.11 -10.54 3.98
C GLY A 92 14.48 -10.00 3.58
N VAL A 93 15.35 -10.85 3.01
CA VAL A 93 16.61 -10.41 2.40
C VAL A 93 16.32 -9.76 1.05
N VAL A 94 16.97 -8.61 0.80
CA VAL A 94 16.77 -7.81 -0.42
C VAL A 94 17.95 -7.89 -1.36
N TYR A 95 17.65 -8.09 -2.63
CA TYR A 95 18.58 -8.02 -3.75
C TYR A 95 18.11 -6.93 -4.71
N SER A 96 19.06 -6.21 -5.31
CA SER A 96 18.80 -5.19 -6.31
C SER A 96 19.76 -5.36 -7.49
N PHE A 97 19.30 -4.96 -8.68
CA PHE A 97 20.10 -4.97 -9.91
C PHE A 97 19.50 -4.03 -10.97
N GLY A 98 20.28 -3.69 -11.99
CA GLY A 98 19.97 -2.77 -13.07
C GLY A 98 20.73 -1.45 -12.96
N SER A 99 20.13 -0.39 -13.48
CA SER A 99 20.67 0.97 -13.47
C SER A 99 20.80 1.51 -12.04
N ASN A 100 21.91 2.19 -11.77
CA ASN A 100 22.22 2.77 -10.46
C ASN A 100 22.71 4.22 -10.52
N SER A 101 22.46 4.93 -11.62
CA SER A 101 22.94 6.30 -11.82
C SER A 101 22.49 7.31 -10.74
N SER A 102 21.45 6.96 -9.96
CA SER A 102 20.94 7.74 -8.85
C SER A 102 21.17 7.11 -7.47
N GLY A 103 21.90 5.99 -7.38
CA GLY A 103 22.03 5.23 -6.14
C GLY A 103 20.83 4.33 -5.80
N GLN A 104 19.91 4.12 -6.74
CA GLN A 104 18.67 3.36 -6.55
C GLN A 104 18.86 1.85 -6.33
N LEU A 105 20.08 1.35 -6.27
CA LEU A 105 20.36 -0.03 -5.86
C LEU A 105 20.70 -0.17 -4.38
N GLY A 106 21.09 0.90 -3.69
CA GLY A 106 21.33 0.86 -2.24
C GLY A 106 22.68 0.24 -1.82
N HIS A 107 23.63 0.10 -2.73
CA HIS A 107 24.93 -0.56 -2.47
C HIS A 107 26.05 0.37 -1.98
N GLY A 108 25.76 1.65 -1.73
CA GLY A 108 26.75 2.67 -1.39
C GLY A 108 27.53 3.22 -2.59
N THR A 109 27.11 2.87 -3.80
CA THR A 109 27.73 3.27 -5.06
C THR A 109 26.68 3.77 -6.05
N THR A 110 27.12 4.34 -7.18
CA THR A 110 26.30 4.66 -8.35
C THR A 110 26.57 3.75 -9.55
N GLU A 111 27.34 2.67 -9.32
CA GLU A 111 27.68 1.68 -10.34
C GLU A 111 26.50 0.73 -10.58
N GLU A 112 26.22 0.45 -11.85
CA GLU A 112 25.16 -0.48 -12.23
C GLU A 112 25.52 -1.93 -11.89
N GLU A 113 24.50 -2.75 -11.68
CA GLU A 113 24.66 -4.16 -11.35
C GLU A 113 23.91 -5.01 -12.35
N TRP A 114 24.62 -5.91 -13.03
CA TRP A 114 24.03 -6.76 -14.06
C TRP A 114 23.45 -8.07 -13.53
N GLN A 115 23.62 -8.32 -12.23
CA GLN A 115 23.14 -9.51 -11.54
C GLN A 115 22.58 -9.11 -10.16
N PRO A 116 21.58 -9.85 -9.63
CA PRO A 116 21.05 -9.59 -8.29
C PRO A 116 22.15 -9.57 -7.23
N ARG A 117 22.37 -8.39 -6.62
CA ARG A 117 23.34 -8.21 -5.54
C ARG A 117 22.60 -7.93 -4.24
N GLN A 118 23.00 -8.59 -3.16
CA GLN A 118 22.39 -8.38 -1.85
C GLN A 118 22.73 -6.99 -1.30
N ILE A 119 21.72 -6.27 -0.79
CA ILE A 119 21.90 -5.02 -0.05
C ILE A 119 22.33 -5.34 1.38
N ARG A 120 23.65 -5.43 1.61
CA ARG A 120 24.22 -5.87 2.90
C ARG A 120 23.96 -4.92 4.07
N SER A 121 23.75 -3.63 3.81
CA SER A 121 23.42 -2.62 4.83
C SER A 121 22.07 -2.87 5.53
N LEU A 122 21.22 -3.74 4.98
CA LEU A 122 19.94 -4.14 5.58
C LEU A 122 20.04 -5.44 6.40
N GLN A 123 21.24 -5.94 6.67
CA GLN A 123 21.41 -7.18 7.42
C GLN A 123 20.78 -7.05 8.83
N GLY A 124 19.93 -8.03 9.19
CA GLY A 124 19.18 -8.02 10.44
C GLY A 124 17.81 -7.33 10.35
N ILE A 125 17.52 -6.62 9.26
CA ILE A 125 16.22 -6.00 9.02
C ILE A 125 15.42 -6.89 8.06
N ARG A 126 14.24 -7.34 8.48
CA ARG A 126 13.37 -8.17 7.65
C ARG A 126 12.46 -7.29 6.80
N ILE A 127 12.73 -7.21 5.50
CA ILE A 127 11.90 -6.46 4.54
C ILE A 127 10.69 -7.30 4.09
N ILE A 128 9.51 -6.69 4.09
CA ILE A 128 8.23 -7.33 3.71
C ILE A 128 7.63 -6.75 2.43
N GLN A 129 8.01 -5.53 2.05
CA GLN A 129 7.50 -4.86 0.86
C GLN A 129 8.59 -3.96 0.26
N ALA A 130 8.56 -3.82 -1.06
CA ALA A 130 9.36 -2.84 -1.77
C ALA A 130 8.50 -2.07 -2.77
N ALA A 131 8.93 -0.85 -3.09
CA ALA A 131 8.39 -0.03 -4.17
C ALA A 131 9.56 0.61 -4.93
N ALA A 132 9.42 0.69 -6.26
CA ALA A 132 10.44 1.21 -7.15
C ALA A 132 9.84 2.29 -8.07
N GLY A 133 10.50 3.44 -8.14
CA GLY A 133 10.17 4.55 -9.03
C GLY A 133 11.37 4.96 -9.88
N ALA A 134 11.23 6.00 -10.70
CA ALA A 134 12.32 6.48 -11.55
C ALA A 134 13.50 6.97 -10.69
N GLY A 135 14.57 6.15 -10.61
CA GLY A 135 15.74 6.44 -9.79
C GLY A 135 15.50 6.41 -8.28
N ARG A 136 14.40 5.80 -7.80
CA ARG A 136 14.00 5.79 -6.38
C ARG A 136 13.59 4.40 -5.92
N THR A 137 13.93 4.07 -4.68
CA THR A 137 13.52 2.83 -4.04
C THR A 137 13.06 3.07 -2.62
N MET A 138 11.97 2.40 -2.24
CA MET A 138 11.52 2.32 -0.85
C MET A 138 11.33 0.87 -0.44
N LEU A 139 11.70 0.57 0.79
CA LEU A 139 11.57 -0.74 1.42
C LEU A 139 10.84 -0.60 2.75
N ILE A 140 10.00 -1.57 3.09
CA ILE A 140 9.25 -1.59 4.34
C ILE A 140 9.63 -2.84 5.12
N SER A 141 10.02 -2.66 6.37
CA SER A 141 10.31 -3.75 7.29
C SER A 141 9.06 -4.33 7.95
N ASP A 142 9.17 -5.53 8.52
CA ASP A 142 8.11 -6.16 9.33
C ASP A 142 7.76 -5.37 10.61
N ALA A 143 8.66 -4.51 11.06
CA ALA A 143 8.44 -3.54 12.14
C ALA A 143 7.70 -2.26 11.69
N GLY A 144 7.37 -2.12 10.40
CA GLY A 144 6.67 -0.95 9.87
C GLY A 144 7.59 0.24 9.53
N HIS A 145 8.90 0.11 9.75
CA HIS A 145 9.87 1.14 9.37
C HIS A 145 10.07 1.20 7.85
N VAL A 146 10.26 2.40 7.34
CA VAL A 146 10.46 2.69 5.92
C VAL A 146 11.91 3.09 5.67
N TYR A 147 12.54 2.45 4.71
CA TYR A 147 13.89 2.77 4.23
C TYR A 147 13.81 3.29 2.79
N ALA A 148 14.54 4.36 2.48
CA ALA A 148 14.58 4.95 1.16
C ALA A 148 16.01 5.17 0.67
N PHE A 149 16.20 5.08 -0.64
CA PHE A 149 17.46 5.36 -1.34
C PHE A 149 17.19 5.66 -2.82
N GLY A 150 18.17 6.25 -3.49
CA GLY A 150 18.05 6.81 -4.82
C GLY A 150 18.01 8.33 -4.82
N LYS A 151 17.52 8.88 -5.93
CA LYS A 151 17.34 10.32 -6.17
C LYS A 151 16.31 10.93 -5.22
N ASP A 152 16.70 11.98 -4.50
CA ASP A 152 15.83 12.80 -3.64
C ASP A 152 15.02 11.96 -2.62
N SER A 153 15.75 11.13 -1.87
CA SER A 153 15.22 10.33 -0.76
C SER A 153 15.04 11.20 0.50
N PHE A 154 13.94 11.97 0.56
CA PHE A 154 13.36 12.57 1.78
C PHE A 154 14.28 13.44 2.69
N GLY A 155 14.82 14.55 2.16
CA GLY A 155 15.44 15.67 2.91
C GLY A 155 16.98 15.68 2.88
N GLU A 156 17.72 16.75 2.58
CA GLU A 156 17.53 18.18 2.85
C GLU A 156 17.83 19.00 1.59
N ALA A 157 16.97 19.95 1.25
CA ALA A 157 17.36 21.08 0.43
C ALA A 157 18.09 22.08 1.36
N GLU A 158 19.36 21.82 1.66
CA GLU A 158 20.22 22.91 2.11
C GLU A 158 20.35 23.88 0.93
N TYR A 159 19.81 25.09 1.13
CA TYR A 159 19.89 26.19 0.19
C TYR A 159 21.35 26.52 -0.10
N GLY A 160 21.89 25.98 -1.20
CA GLY A 160 23.23 26.30 -1.65
C GLY A 160 23.72 25.41 -2.78
N VAL A 161 23.45 25.83 -4.03
CA VAL A 161 24.21 25.46 -5.23
C VAL A 161 24.08 24.00 -5.73
N GLN A 162 23.55 23.86 -6.95
CA GLN A 162 23.55 22.69 -7.86
C GLN A 162 24.10 21.34 -7.34
N GLY A 163 23.19 20.43 -6.98
CA GLY A 163 23.43 18.99 -6.91
C GLY A 163 22.24 18.24 -6.29
N SER A 164 21.63 17.29 -7.01
CA SER A 164 20.65 16.37 -6.40
C SER A 164 21.39 15.48 -5.41
N LYS A 165 20.98 15.48 -4.13
CA LYS A 165 21.57 14.63 -3.08
C LYS A 165 21.15 13.18 -3.33
N LEU A 166 22.07 12.39 -3.85
CA LEU A 166 21.86 10.96 -4.06
C LEU A 166 22.06 10.20 -2.75
N VAL A 167 21.08 9.39 -2.36
CA VAL A 167 21.20 8.50 -1.21
C VAL A 167 21.53 7.11 -1.74
N THR A 168 22.78 6.68 -1.61
CA THR A 168 23.26 5.42 -2.23
C THR A 168 23.16 4.20 -1.31
N THR A 169 22.80 4.39 -0.04
CA THR A 169 22.53 3.32 0.93
C THR A 169 21.15 3.50 1.54
N PRO A 170 20.39 2.44 1.85
CA PRO A 170 19.10 2.57 2.52
C PRO A 170 19.19 3.41 3.80
N GLN A 171 18.39 4.48 3.87
CA GLN A 171 18.26 5.35 5.04
C GLN A 171 16.85 5.27 5.61
N LEU A 172 16.74 5.28 6.94
CA LEU A 172 15.46 5.31 7.63
C LEU A 172 14.75 6.66 7.34
N VAL A 173 13.48 6.60 6.98
CA VAL A 173 12.67 7.80 6.74
C VAL A 173 12.08 8.27 8.07
N GLU A 174 12.76 9.20 8.73
CA GLU A 174 12.42 9.71 10.06
C GLU A 174 11.01 10.29 10.17
N SER A 175 10.52 10.95 9.12
CA SER A 175 9.16 11.52 9.09
C SER A 175 8.05 10.46 9.17
N LEU A 176 8.36 9.20 8.85
CA LEU A 176 7.42 8.07 8.93
C LEU A 176 7.58 7.21 10.20
N LYS A 177 8.49 7.55 11.12
CA LYS A 177 8.81 6.69 12.28
C LYS A 177 7.63 6.40 13.22
N ASN A 178 6.66 7.31 13.27
CA ASN A 178 5.46 7.18 14.10
C ASN A 178 4.27 6.56 13.35
N ILE A 179 4.48 6.10 12.11
CA ILE A 179 3.46 5.47 11.29
C ILE A 179 3.89 4.03 11.02
N PHE A 180 3.09 3.06 11.44
CA PHE A 180 3.35 1.66 11.11
C PHE A 180 2.97 1.40 9.64
N VAL A 181 3.93 1.55 8.74
CA VAL A 181 3.69 1.45 7.30
C VAL A 181 3.65 -0.02 6.86
N VAL A 182 2.71 -0.35 5.98
CA VAL A 182 2.48 -1.71 5.46
C VAL A 182 2.63 -1.81 3.94
N GLN A 183 2.49 -0.69 3.22
CA GLN A 183 2.66 -0.63 1.79
C GLN A 183 3.17 0.75 1.37
N ALA A 184 4.02 0.79 0.35
CA ALA A 184 4.44 2.00 -0.33
C ALA A 184 4.09 1.90 -1.82
N ALA A 185 3.77 3.03 -2.43
CA ALA A 185 3.58 3.17 -3.87
C ALA A 185 4.25 4.46 -4.33
N ILE A 186 5.11 4.36 -5.34
CA ILE A 186 5.88 5.50 -5.86
C ILE A 186 5.30 5.88 -7.22
N GLY A 187 4.75 7.10 -7.29
CA GLY A 187 4.45 7.76 -8.56
C GLY A 187 5.65 8.57 -9.06
N ASN A 188 5.52 9.19 -10.24
CA ASN A 188 6.63 9.98 -10.78
C ASN A 188 6.88 11.28 -10.00
N PHE A 189 5.82 11.83 -9.43
CA PHE A 189 5.83 13.12 -8.73
C PHE A 189 5.42 13.02 -7.28
N PHE A 190 5.25 11.81 -6.73
CA PHE A 190 4.77 11.64 -5.37
C PHE A 190 5.06 10.25 -4.83
N THR A 191 5.00 10.14 -3.52
CA THR A 191 4.96 8.86 -2.82
C THR A 191 3.68 8.77 -2.01
N ALA A 192 3.08 7.57 -2.00
CA ALA A 192 1.99 7.23 -1.10
C ALA A 192 2.40 6.05 -0.21
N VAL A 193 2.00 6.08 1.05
CA VAL A 193 2.16 4.97 1.99
C VAL A 193 0.83 4.63 2.64
N LEU A 194 0.65 3.34 2.92
CA LEU A 194 -0.49 2.79 3.63
C LEU A 194 -0.05 2.37 5.01
N SER A 195 -0.74 2.83 6.05
CA SER A 195 -0.54 2.40 7.43
C SER A 195 -1.30 1.10 7.74
N ARG A 196 -0.93 0.41 8.83
CA ARG A 196 -1.61 -0.83 9.25
C ARG A 196 -3.08 -0.62 9.62
N GLU A 197 -3.44 0.59 10.02
CA GLU A 197 -4.80 1.00 10.34
C GLU A 197 -5.61 1.31 9.07
N GLY A 198 -5.00 1.26 7.88
CA GLY A 198 -5.65 1.56 6.61
C GLY A 198 -5.82 3.06 6.35
N ARG A 199 -4.96 3.91 6.93
CA ARG A 199 -4.83 5.33 6.55
C ARG A 199 -3.80 5.48 5.44
N VAL A 200 -4.10 6.31 4.45
CA VAL A 200 -3.20 6.62 3.33
C VAL A 200 -2.54 7.95 3.62
N TYR A 201 -1.21 8.00 3.52
CA TYR A 201 -0.42 9.22 3.60
C TYR A 201 0.28 9.46 2.27
N THR A 202 0.46 10.71 1.89
CA THR A 202 1.20 11.09 0.68
C THR A 202 2.15 12.24 0.96
N PHE A 203 3.29 12.27 0.29
CA PHE A 203 4.32 13.31 0.45
C PHE A 203 5.13 13.51 -0.84
N SER A 204 5.83 14.65 -0.89
CA SER A 204 6.66 15.09 -2.01
C SER A 204 5.85 15.36 -3.29
N TRP A 205 5.02 16.40 -3.34
CA TRP A 205 4.34 16.83 -4.58
C TRP A 205 4.66 18.30 -4.90
N GLY A 206 5.20 18.57 -6.10
CA GLY A 206 5.40 19.93 -6.61
C GLY A 206 4.13 20.55 -7.22
N ASN A 207 3.84 21.79 -6.84
CA ASN A 207 2.68 22.65 -7.18
C ASN A 207 1.29 22.04 -6.86
N ASP A 208 0.83 22.30 -5.63
CA ASP A 208 -0.51 22.49 -4.99
C ASP A 208 -1.81 21.87 -5.54
N ALA A 209 -1.87 21.34 -6.76
CA ALA A 209 -3.17 21.19 -7.43
C ALA A 209 -3.74 19.77 -7.53
N ARG A 210 -3.03 18.72 -7.08
CA ARG A 210 -3.32 17.36 -7.60
C ARG A 210 -3.74 16.28 -6.60
N LEU A 211 -3.49 16.43 -5.30
CA LEU A 211 -3.94 15.47 -4.26
C LEU A 211 -4.61 16.12 -3.04
N GLY A 212 -4.94 17.42 -3.12
CA GLY A 212 -5.76 18.11 -2.12
C GLY A 212 -5.03 18.61 -0.87
N HIS A 213 -3.70 18.47 -0.80
CA HIS A 213 -2.89 19.06 0.26
C HIS A 213 -2.63 20.55 -0.02
N GLN A 214 -2.93 21.41 0.94
CA GLN A 214 -2.57 22.83 0.91
C GLN A 214 -1.21 23.02 1.60
N THR A 215 -0.17 22.42 1.01
CA THR A 215 1.17 22.35 1.60
C THR A 215 2.17 23.04 0.69
N GLU A 216 3.17 23.70 1.26
CA GLU A 216 4.22 24.37 0.49
C GLU A 216 4.93 23.38 -0.46
N PRO A 217 5.47 23.82 -1.62
CA PRO A 217 6.15 22.95 -2.58
C PRO A 217 7.37 22.17 -2.02
N ASN A 218 7.91 22.62 -0.88
CA ASN A 218 9.03 22.00 -0.18
C ASN A 218 8.59 21.12 0.99
N ASP A 219 7.30 20.88 1.15
CA ASP A 219 6.76 20.02 2.22
C ASP A 219 7.05 18.54 1.92
N LEU A 220 7.95 17.98 2.71
CA LEU A 220 8.38 16.59 2.62
C LEU A 220 7.71 15.71 3.68
N GLU A 221 6.85 16.28 4.53
CA GLU A 221 6.19 15.54 5.60
C GLU A 221 5.01 14.71 5.06
N PRO A 222 4.77 13.51 5.62
CA PRO A 222 3.67 12.65 5.23
C PRO A 222 2.33 13.21 5.69
N HIS A 223 1.48 13.58 4.73
CA HIS A 223 0.15 14.12 5.00
C HIS A 223 -0.94 13.05 4.79
N PRO A 224 -1.90 12.90 5.73
CA PRO A 224 -3.02 12.00 5.55
C PRO A 224 -3.87 12.46 4.37
N LEU A 225 -4.19 11.55 3.45
CA LEU A 225 -5.00 11.84 2.28
C LEU A 225 -6.46 12.12 2.69
N LEU A 226 -6.84 13.39 2.64
CA LEU A 226 -8.14 13.89 3.10
C LEU A 226 -9.29 13.53 2.16
N GLY A 227 -10.53 13.69 2.64
CA GLY A 227 -11.74 13.46 1.87
C GLY A 227 -12.36 12.10 2.16
N ALA A 228 -12.88 11.42 1.13
CA ALA A 228 -13.69 10.21 1.31
C ALA A 228 -12.95 9.06 2.03
N LEU A 229 -11.62 9.01 1.97
CA LEU A 229 -10.81 7.94 2.57
C LEU A 229 -10.38 8.21 4.03
N GLU A 230 -10.73 9.35 4.60
CA GLU A 230 -10.35 9.70 5.98
C GLU A 230 -10.85 8.65 7.00
N ASN A 231 -12.11 8.25 6.84
CA ASN A 231 -12.81 7.34 7.75
C ASN A 231 -13.06 5.95 7.14
N ILE A 232 -12.47 5.64 5.98
CA ILE A 232 -12.68 4.38 5.30
C ILE A 232 -11.36 3.60 5.26
N PRO A 233 -11.30 2.39 5.83
CA PRO A 233 -10.06 1.64 5.93
C PRO A 233 -9.62 1.12 4.55
N VAL A 234 -8.44 1.54 4.12
CA VAL A 234 -7.81 1.12 2.85
C VAL A 234 -6.96 -0.13 3.07
N VAL A 235 -7.11 -1.12 2.19
CA VAL A 235 -6.37 -2.40 2.25
C VAL A 235 -5.25 -2.50 1.23
N GLN A 236 -5.30 -1.68 0.18
CA GLN A 236 -4.26 -1.66 -0.86
C GLN A 236 -4.22 -0.29 -1.55
N ILE A 237 -3.02 0.18 -1.87
CA ILE A 237 -2.80 1.35 -2.74
C ILE A 237 -2.02 0.97 -4.01
N ALA A 238 -2.22 1.71 -5.11
CA ALA A 238 -1.44 1.57 -6.32
C ALA A 238 -1.22 2.94 -6.98
N ALA A 239 0.04 3.36 -7.12
CA ALA A 239 0.42 4.63 -7.74
C ALA A 239 0.71 4.44 -9.23
N GLY A 240 0.00 5.19 -10.07
CA GLY A 240 0.41 5.38 -11.46
C GLY A 240 1.36 6.55 -11.60
N TYR A 241 1.61 6.98 -12.82
CA TYR A 241 2.54 8.09 -13.10
C TYR A 241 2.19 9.38 -12.32
N CYS A 242 0.90 9.73 -12.24
CA CYS A 242 0.41 10.93 -11.57
C CYS A 242 -1.02 10.78 -11.01
N TYR A 243 -1.39 9.57 -10.62
CA TYR A 243 -2.67 9.25 -9.99
C TYR A 243 -2.50 8.12 -8.99
N LEU A 244 -3.40 8.00 -8.03
CA LEU A 244 -3.41 6.97 -7.00
C LEU A 244 -4.75 6.24 -7.02
N LEU A 245 -4.69 4.92 -6.91
CA LEU A 245 -5.83 4.05 -6.67
C LEU A 245 -5.77 3.52 -5.24
N ALA A 246 -6.92 3.45 -4.57
CA ALA A 246 -7.06 2.86 -3.27
C ALA A 246 -8.20 1.85 -3.26
N LEU A 247 -7.91 0.63 -2.82
CA LEU A 247 -8.90 -0.40 -2.52
C LEU A 247 -9.34 -0.24 -1.06
N ALA A 248 -10.58 0.14 -0.86
CA ALA A 248 -11.18 0.41 0.43
C ALA A 248 -12.08 -0.75 0.87
N CYS A 249 -12.03 -1.10 2.15
CA CYS A 249 -12.89 -2.11 2.76
C CYS A 249 -14.08 -1.43 3.45
N GLN A 250 -15.27 -1.58 2.89
CA GLN A 250 -16.51 -1.06 3.44
C GLN A 250 -17.39 -2.19 4.01
N PRO A 251 -18.38 -1.87 4.86
CA PRO A 251 -19.35 -2.86 5.35
C PRO A 251 -20.06 -3.60 4.22
N THR A 252 -20.36 -2.89 3.13
CA THR A 252 -21.09 -3.41 1.96
C THR A 252 -20.22 -4.21 0.99
N GLY A 253 -18.90 -4.07 1.02
CA GLY A 253 -18.10 -4.48 -0.13
C GLY A 253 -16.69 -3.92 -0.14
N MET A 254 -15.92 -4.32 -1.13
CA MET A 254 -14.74 -3.58 -1.53
C MET A 254 -15.14 -2.48 -2.50
N SER A 255 -14.48 -1.33 -2.41
CA SER A 255 -14.68 -0.22 -3.34
C SER A 255 -13.34 0.37 -3.76
N VAL A 256 -13.30 0.92 -4.97
CA VAL A 256 -12.10 1.55 -5.53
C VAL A 256 -12.29 3.04 -5.56
N TYR A 257 -11.33 3.74 -4.99
CA TYR A 257 -11.21 5.19 -5.05
C TYR A 257 -10.03 5.58 -5.92
N SER A 258 -10.17 6.68 -6.64
CA SER A 258 -9.13 7.28 -7.46
C SER A 258 -8.96 8.76 -7.16
N VAL A 259 -7.72 9.24 -7.26
CA VAL A 259 -7.35 10.64 -7.07
C VAL A 259 -6.16 11.00 -7.95
N GLY A 260 -6.01 12.26 -8.33
CA GLY A 260 -4.91 12.76 -9.14
C GLY A 260 -5.33 13.16 -10.55
N CYS A 261 -4.43 12.94 -11.51
CA CYS A 261 -4.62 13.40 -12.87
C CYS A 261 -5.67 12.57 -13.64
N GLY A 262 -6.63 13.24 -14.28
CA GLY A 262 -7.69 12.66 -15.11
C GLY A 262 -7.30 12.43 -16.56
N LEU A 263 -6.11 12.88 -16.99
CA LEU A 263 -5.67 12.79 -18.38
C LEU A 263 -5.78 11.35 -18.90
N GLY A 264 -6.44 11.19 -20.05
CA GLY A 264 -6.70 9.88 -20.67
C GLY A 264 -7.88 9.12 -20.07
N GLY A 265 -8.58 9.65 -19.07
CA GLY A 265 -9.70 8.98 -18.40
C GLY A 265 -9.27 7.91 -17.39
N LYS A 266 -7.99 7.91 -17.00
CA LYS A 266 -7.37 6.89 -16.13
C LYS A 266 -7.91 6.80 -14.70
N LEU A 267 -8.74 7.77 -14.28
CA LEU A 267 -9.44 7.74 -13.00
C LEU A 267 -10.77 6.95 -13.06
N GLY A 268 -11.29 6.64 -14.25
CA GLY A 268 -12.49 5.79 -14.38
C GLY A 268 -13.82 6.48 -14.05
N HIS A 269 -13.87 7.81 -13.95
CA HIS A 269 -15.10 8.58 -13.68
C HIS A 269 -15.90 8.96 -14.94
N GLY A 270 -15.55 8.43 -16.11
CA GLY A 270 -16.17 8.81 -17.40
C GLY A 270 -15.78 10.20 -17.91
N THR A 271 -14.86 10.88 -17.24
CA THR A 271 -14.35 12.21 -17.59
C THR A 271 -12.82 12.20 -17.69
N ARG A 272 -12.24 13.30 -18.19
CA ARG A 272 -10.78 13.54 -18.19
C ARG A 272 -10.36 14.56 -17.13
N THR A 273 -11.24 14.86 -16.19
CA THR A 273 -11.02 15.88 -15.15
C THR A 273 -10.12 15.35 -14.05
N ASP A 274 -9.21 16.19 -13.57
CA ASP A 274 -8.40 15.87 -12.40
C ASP A 274 -9.29 15.81 -11.14
N GLU A 275 -8.99 14.88 -10.24
CA GLU A 275 -9.69 14.73 -8.97
C GLU A 275 -8.74 15.12 -7.84
N LYS A 276 -9.11 16.18 -7.10
CA LYS A 276 -8.29 16.69 -5.98
C LYS A 276 -8.41 15.84 -4.73
N TYR A 277 -9.55 15.21 -4.52
CA TYR A 277 -9.83 14.34 -3.38
C TYR A 277 -10.20 12.93 -3.89
N PRO A 278 -9.97 11.88 -3.08
CA PRO A 278 -10.38 10.53 -3.44
C PRO A 278 -11.87 10.47 -3.77
N ARG A 279 -12.16 10.01 -4.98
CA ARG A 279 -13.52 9.84 -5.48
C ARG A 279 -13.80 8.37 -5.75
N LEU A 280 -14.98 7.91 -5.35
CA LEU A 280 -15.45 6.56 -5.60
C LEU A 280 -15.64 6.33 -7.11
N ILE A 281 -15.15 5.20 -7.61
CA ILE A 281 -15.46 4.74 -8.97
C ILE A 281 -16.79 3.98 -8.94
N GLU A 282 -17.88 4.73 -9.04
CA GLU A 282 -19.26 4.21 -8.95
C GLU A 282 -19.58 3.15 -10.02
N GLN A 283 -18.92 3.24 -11.17
CA GLN A 283 -19.15 2.34 -12.30
C GLN A 283 -18.96 0.86 -11.93
N PHE A 284 -18.07 0.53 -10.98
CA PHE A 284 -17.92 -0.86 -10.52
C PHE A 284 -19.17 -1.40 -9.84
N GLN A 285 -19.87 -0.56 -9.07
CA GLN A 285 -21.13 -0.94 -8.43
C GLN A 285 -22.24 -1.12 -9.48
N THR A 286 -22.32 -0.22 -10.46
CA THR A 286 -23.27 -0.32 -11.58
C THR A 286 -23.08 -1.60 -12.39
N LEU A 287 -21.83 -2.05 -12.54
CA LEU A 287 -21.48 -3.29 -13.23
C LEU A 287 -21.56 -4.54 -12.35
N ASN A 288 -21.96 -4.40 -11.08
CA ASN A 288 -21.98 -5.48 -10.08
C ASN A 288 -20.63 -6.22 -9.97
N LEU A 289 -19.52 -5.46 -10.09
CA LEU A 289 -18.16 -5.98 -9.92
C LEU A 289 -17.73 -5.82 -8.46
N GLN A 290 -17.06 -6.84 -7.93
CA GLN A 290 -16.45 -6.83 -6.58
C GLN A 290 -14.92 -6.75 -6.72
N PRO A 291 -14.32 -5.55 -6.60
CA PRO A 291 -12.88 -5.36 -6.68
C PRO A 291 -12.14 -6.15 -5.60
N VAL A 292 -11.11 -6.90 -5.96
CA VAL A 292 -10.26 -7.60 -4.97
C VAL A 292 -8.82 -7.10 -4.92
N VAL A 293 -8.36 -6.43 -5.97
CA VAL A 293 -7.00 -5.90 -6.11
C VAL A 293 -7.03 -4.65 -6.99
N VAL A 294 -6.19 -3.67 -6.68
CA VAL A 294 -5.89 -2.53 -7.56
C VAL A 294 -4.46 -2.61 -8.09
N ALA A 295 -4.27 -2.27 -9.35
CA ALA A 295 -2.95 -2.08 -9.95
C ALA A 295 -2.96 -0.94 -10.95
N SER A 296 -1.83 -0.25 -11.04
CA SER A 296 -1.57 0.86 -11.95
C SER A 296 -0.30 0.59 -12.74
N TRP A 297 -0.29 0.97 -14.01
CA TRP A 297 0.90 0.87 -14.85
C TRP A 297 1.79 2.11 -14.68
N CYS A 298 3.07 1.87 -14.45
CA CYS A 298 4.14 2.81 -14.76
C CYS A 298 4.86 2.23 -15.99
N LEU A 299 4.92 2.96 -17.10
CA LEU A 299 5.52 2.48 -18.36
C LEU A 299 6.97 2.02 -18.16
N ALA A 300 7.22 0.70 -18.17
CA ALA A 300 8.49 0.08 -18.58
C ALA A 300 8.32 -1.44 -18.81
N CYS A 301 8.44 -1.87 -20.07
CA CYS A 301 8.66 -3.24 -20.59
C CYS A 301 7.62 -4.36 -20.35
N CYS A 302 6.85 -4.72 -21.39
CA CYS A 302 7.16 -5.91 -22.22
C CYS A 302 6.30 -5.93 -23.49
N SER A 303 6.99 -6.02 -24.64
CA SER A 303 6.45 -6.54 -25.90
C SER A 303 6.40 -8.07 -25.87
N SER A 304 5.46 -8.64 -26.62
CA SER A 304 5.17 -10.08 -26.83
C SER A 304 4.50 -10.75 -25.62
N GLY A 305 3.48 -11.59 -25.75
CA GLY A 305 2.77 -12.15 -26.88
C GLY A 305 1.79 -13.16 -26.26
N GLU A 306 0.58 -13.23 -26.82
CA GLU A 306 -0.46 -14.23 -26.57
C GLU A 306 -1.20 -14.23 -25.21
N GLY A 307 -2.51 -13.93 -25.30
CA GLY A 307 -3.50 -14.85 -24.74
C GLY A 307 -4.06 -14.60 -23.34
N TRP A 308 -4.40 -13.36 -22.95
CA TRP A 308 -5.30 -13.12 -21.81
C TRP A 308 -6.46 -12.21 -22.21
N LYS A 309 -7.69 -12.75 -22.25
CA LYS A 309 -8.92 -11.98 -22.49
C LYS A 309 -9.28 -11.16 -21.25
N GLY A 310 -8.54 -10.07 -21.02
CA GLY A 310 -8.95 -8.96 -20.15
C GLY A 310 -9.49 -7.82 -21.02
N LEU A 311 -10.51 -7.11 -20.54
CA LEU A 311 -11.12 -5.97 -21.23
C LEU A 311 -10.02 -4.92 -21.56
N HIS A 312 -9.71 -4.76 -22.84
CA HIS A 312 -8.79 -3.71 -23.31
C HIS A 312 -9.47 -2.35 -23.21
N MET A 313 -9.17 -1.57 -22.18
CA MET A 313 -9.25 -0.11 -22.23
C MET A 313 -7.83 0.42 -22.53
N GLY A 314 -7.70 1.13 -23.65
CA GLY A 314 -6.43 1.48 -24.28
C GLY A 314 -5.49 2.33 -23.40
N LEU A 315 -4.19 2.07 -23.56
CA LEU A 315 -3.03 2.90 -23.20
C LEU A 315 -3.17 3.69 -21.87
N GLY A 316 -3.09 2.95 -20.76
CA GLY A 316 -3.17 3.48 -19.39
C GLY A 316 -4.07 2.61 -18.52
N SER A 317 -3.77 1.32 -18.43
CA SER A 317 -4.74 0.33 -17.94
C SER A 317 -4.87 0.34 -16.41
N LEU A 318 -6.04 0.77 -15.93
CA LEU A 318 -6.58 0.43 -14.62
C LEU A 318 -6.89 -1.07 -14.60
N TRP A 319 -6.19 -1.85 -13.77
CA TRP A 319 -6.50 -3.26 -13.58
C TRP A 319 -7.17 -3.44 -12.22
N VAL A 320 -8.44 -3.85 -12.28
CA VAL A 320 -9.19 -4.35 -11.13
C VAL A 320 -9.58 -5.79 -11.44
N LEU A 321 -9.01 -6.72 -10.69
CA LEU A 321 -9.47 -8.11 -10.72
C LEU A 321 -10.77 -8.19 -9.92
N GLY A 322 -11.79 -8.85 -10.47
CA GLY A 322 -13.07 -9.12 -9.81
C GLY A 322 -13.46 -10.58 -9.94
N SER A 323 -14.11 -11.13 -8.91
CA SER A 323 -14.74 -12.45 -8.97
C SER A 323 -16.13 -12.33 -9.62
N TRP A 324 -16.46 -13.22 -10.56
CA TRP A 324 -17.81 -13.37 -11.10
C TRP A 324 -18.55 -14.43 -10.29
N GLU A 325 -19.58 -14.05 -9.54
CA GLU A 325 -20.59 -15.02 -9.09
C GLU A 325 -21.54 -15.31 -10.25
N ARG A 326 -21.46 -16.53 -10.80
CA ARG A 326 -22.51 -17.07 -11.67
C ARG A 326 -23.78 -17.20 -10.84
N ARG A 327 -24.80 -16.38 -11.10
CA ARG A 327 -26.16 -16.72 -10.68
C ARG A 327 -26.56 -18.01 -11.40
N VAL A 328 -26.88 -19.04 -10.62
CA VAL A 328 -27.63 -20.22 -11.07
C VAL A 328 -29.10 -19.84 -11.20
#